data_AF-A0A3M2BSE3-F1
#
_entry.id   AF-A0A3M2BSE3-F1
#
_cell.length_a   1.000
_cell.length_b   1.000
_cell.length_c   1.000
_cell.angle_alpha   90.00
_cell.angle_beta   90.00
_cell.angle_gamma   90.00
#
_symmetry.space_group_name_H-M   'P 1'
#
loop_
_entity.id
_entity.type
_entity.pdbx_description
1 polymer ?
#
loop_
_entity_poly.entity_id
_entity_poly.type
_entity_poly.pdbx_seq_one_letter_code
_entity_poly.pdbx_strand_id
1 'polypeptide(L)'
;MQAIYLDHAATTPVRREVVEAMAPYLDVDFGNPSSVHAFGRRAAAALEDARARLAGALGAHASEIVFVRGGTEADNLAVFGVAGRVRAEGRAPALAVSAIEHPAVLEAARAAAGEDGAFLTIP
;
A
#
# COMPACT_ATOMS: atom_id res chain seq x y z
N MET A 1 30.98 4.03 -22.55
CA MET A 1 30.75 2.99 -21.52
C MET A 1 29.25 2.89 -21.30
N GLN A 2 28.68 1.68 -21.36
CA GLN A 2 27.26 1.46 -21.08
C GLN A 2 27.05 1.39 -19.56
N ALA A 3 26.05 2.10 -19.05
CA ALA A 3 25.70 2.03 -17.63
C ALA A 3 25.07 0.65 -17.33
N ILE A 4 25.50 0.02 -16.24
CA ILE A 4 24.92 -1.24 -15.73
C ILE A 4 24.17 -0.90 -14.44
N TYR A 5 22.89 -1.25 -14.38
CA TYR A 5 22.05 -1.00 -13.21
C TYR A 5 22.05 -2.23 -12.28
N LEU A 6 22.55 -2.07 -11.06
CA LEU A 6 22.68 -3.13 -10.05
C LEU A 6 21.97 -2.76 -8.74
N ASP A 7 20.91 -1.95 -8.79
CA ASP A 7 20.20 -1.42 -7.62
C ASP A 7 18.69 -1.74 -7.64
N HIS A 8 18.35 -2.97 -8.04
CA HIS A 8 16.95 -3.42 -8.12
C HIS A 8 16.23 -3.47 -6.76
N ALA A 9 16.98 -3.38 -5.65
CA ALA A 9 16.42 -3.28 -4.31
C ALA A 9 15.81 -1.90 -4.04
N ALA A 10 16.32 -0.83 -4.65
CA ALA A 10 15.79 0.52 -4.49
C ALA A 10 14.57 0.79 -5.40
N THR A 11 14.62 0.35 -6.66
CA THR A 11 13.50 0.39 -7.59
C THR A 11 13.74 -0.52 -8.80
N THR A 12 12.74 -0.68 -9.66
CA THR A 12 12.84 -1.53 -10.85
C THR A 12 12.31 -0.81 -12.09
N PRO A 13 12.93 -0.98 -13.27
CA PRO A 13 12.35 -0.54 -14.53
C PRO A 13 10.95 -1.15 -14.72
N VAL A 14 9.99 -0.33 -15.12
CA VAL A 14 8.64 -0.80 -15.41
C VAL A 14 8.70 -1.74 -16.62
N ARG A 15 8.15 -2.95 -16.49
CA ARG A 15 8.09 -3.90 -17.59
C ARG A 15 7.21 -3.36 -18.72
N ARG A 16 7.54 -3.72 -19.97
CA ARG A 16 6.82 -3.21 -21.14
C ARG A 16 5.33 -3.56 -21.10
N GLU A 17 4.99 -4.77 -20.66
CA GLU A 17 3.60 -5.23 -20.57
C GLU A 17 2.79 -4.41 -19.55
N VAL A 18 3.44 -3.90 -18.50
CA VAL A 18 2.80 -3.03 -17.51
C VAL A 18 2.51 -1.66 -18.12
N VAL A 19 3.45 -1.08 -18.87
CA VAL A 19 3.23 0.18 -19.58
C VAL A 19 2.05 0.06 -20.55
N GLU A 20 1.99 -1.02 -21.31
CA GLU A 20 0.91 -1.27 -22.27
C GLU A 20 -0.44 -1.50 -21.59
N ALA A 21 -0.47 -2.20 -20.45
CA ALA A 21 -1.69 -2.39 -19.67
C ALA A 21 -2.20 -1.08 -19.03
N MET A 22 -1.30 -0.17 -18.65
CA MET A 22 -1.67 1.11 -18.04
C MET A 22 -2.11 2.17 -19.06
N ALA A 23 -1.53 2.16 -20.27
CA ALA A 23 -1.72 3.20 -21.28
C ALA A 23 -3.19 3.55 -21.59
N PRO A 24 -4.13 2.59 -21.73
CA PRO A 24 -5.53 2.91 -22.01
C PRO A 24 -6.18 3.81 -20.95
N TYR A 25 -5.81 3.64 -19.68
CA TYR A 25 -6.38 4.42 -18.56
C TYR A 25 -5.83 5.85 -18.46
N LEU A 26 -4.80 6.17 -19.25
CA LEU A 26 -4.24 7.52 -19.37
C LEU A 26 -4.81 8.31 -20.55
N ASP A 27 -5.59 7.66 -21.43
CA ASP A 27 -6.10 8.26 -22.67
C ASP A 27 -7.59 7.94 -22.89
N VAL A 28 -7.92 6.69 -23.25
CA VAL A 28 -9.27 6.31 -23.72
C VAL A 28 -10.24 5.89 -22.61
N ASP A 29 -9.75 5.32 -21.52
CA ASP A 29 -10.53 4.80 -20.38
C ASP A 29 -10.29 5.61 -19.10
N PHE A 30 -10.30 6.93 -19.24
CA PHE A 30 -10.06 7.94 -18.19
C PHE A 30 -11.24 8.15 -17.21
N GLY A 31 -12.28 7.32 -17.29
CA GLY A 31 -13.52 7.52 -16.52
C GLY A 31 -13.30 7.51 -15.01
N ASN A 32 -14.04 8.35 -14.28
CA ASN A 32 -14.05 8.28 -12.82
C ASN A 32 -14.80 7.00 -12.38
N PRO A 33 -14.17 6.07 -11.64
CA PRO A 33 -14.79 4.81 -11.23
C PRO A 33 -16.03 4.97 -10.33
N SER A 34 -16.22 6.15 -9.71
CA SER A 34 -17.42 6.47 -8.93
C SER A 34 -18.62 6.90 -9.77
N SER A 35 -18.44 7.09 -11.09
CA SER A 35 -19.51 7.54 -11.98
C SER A 35 -20.34 6.37 -12.50
N VAL A 36 -21.67 6.53 -12.51
CA VAL A 36 -22.61 5.47 -12.93
C VAL A 36 -22.70 5.27 -14.44
N HIS A 37 -22.19 6.18 -15.26
CA HIS A 37 -22.25 6.10 -16.72
C HIS A 37 -21.20 5.11 -17.28
N ALA A 38 -21.28 4.81 -18.59
CA ALA A 38 -20.46 3.79 -19.23
C ALA A 38 -18.95 3.92 -18.94
N PHE A 39 -18.38 5.13 -19.07
CA PHE A 39 -16.96 5.36 -18.78
C PHE A 39 -16.57 5.04 -17.32
N GLY A 40 -17.39 5.43 -16.34
CA GLY A 40 -17.10 5.14 -14.93
C GLY A 40 -17.25 3.67 -14.59
N ARG A 41 -18.26 2.99 -15.16
CA ARG A 41 -18.41 1.53 -15.00
C ARG A 41 -17.24 0.75 -15.59
N ARG A 42 -16.67 1.19 -16.72
CA ARG A 42 -15.46 0.56 -17.29
C ARG A 42 -14.26 0.72 -16.36
N ALA A 43 -14.02 1.92 -15.83
CA ALA A 43 -12.95 2.17 -14.86
C ALA A 43 -13.13 1.36 -13.56
N ALA A 44 -14.35 1.29 -13.03
CA ALA A 44 -14.66 0.49 -11.84
C ALA A 44 -14.41 -1.00 -12.07
N ALA A 45 -14.82 -1.55 -13.23
CA ALA A 45 -14.57 -2.93 -13.59
C ALA A 45 -13.06 -3.23 -13.70
N ALA A 46 -12.27 -2.30 -14.25
CA ALA A 46 -10.81 -2.44 -14.32
C ALA A 46 -10.15 -2.48 -12.93
N LEU A 47 -10.60 -1.63 -12.00
CA LEU A 47 -10.11 -1.67 -10.62
C LEU A 47 -10.46 -2.98 -9.92
N GLU A 48 -11.66 -3.53 -10.17
CA GLU A 48 -12.08 -4.80 -9.56
C GLU A 48 -11.32 -6.01 -10.15
N ASP A 49 -11.06 -6.02 -11.46
CA ASP A 49 -10.18 -7.03 -12.07
C ASP A 49 -8.77 -6.97 -11.46
N ALA A 50 -8.20 -5.77 -11.35
CA ALA A 50 -6.89 -5.58 -10.72
C ALA A 50 -6.87 -6.08 -9.27
N ARG A 51 -7.94 -5.82 -8.51
CA ARG A 51 -8.10 -6.27 -7.12
C ARG A 51 -8.15 -7.79 -7.04
N ALA A 52 -8.95 -8.45 -7.88
CA ALA A 52 -9.08 -9.90 -7.92
C ALA A 52 -7.76 -10.58 -8.29
N ARG A 53 -7.02 -10.02 -9.26
CA ARG A 53 -5.71 -10.53 -9.67
C ARG A 53 -4.67 -10.40 -8.57
N LEU A 54 -4.64 -9.27 -7.87
CA LEU A 54 -3.72 -9.08 -6.74
C LEU A 54 -4.05 -10.02 -5.58
N ALA A 55 -5.33 -10.16 -5.25
CA ALA A 55 -5.80 -11.10 -4.24
C ALA A 55 -5.38 -12.54 -4.56
N GLY A 56 -5.56 -12.99 -5.80
CA GLY A 56 -5.12 -14.30 -6.25
C GLY A 56 -3.61 -14.50 -6.18
N ALA A 57 -2.81 -13.48 -6.52
CA ALA A 57 -1.35 -13.54 -6.44
C ALA A 57 -0.83 -13.59 -4.99
N LEU A 58 -1.56 -12.99 -4.04
CA LEU A 58 -1.21 -12.95 -2.62
C LEU A 58 -1.85 -14.07 -1.79
N GLY A 59 -2.78 -14.84 -2.36
CA GLY A 59 -3.56 -15.83 -1.60
C GLY A 59 -4.55 -15.21 -0.61
N ALA A 60 -5.02 -13.99 -0.88
CA ALA A 60 -5.95 -13.23 -0.05
C ALA A 60 -7.36 -13.18 -0.65
N HIS A 61 -8.34 -12.71 0.12
CA HIS A 61 -9.64 -12.32 -0.40
C HIS A 61 -9.59 -10.93 -1.02
N ALA A 62 -10.37 -10.69 -2.07
CA ALA A 62 -10.45 -9.36 -2.71
C ALA A 62 -10.85 -8.26 -1.72
N SER A 63 -11.69 -8.57 -0.72
CA SER A 63 -12.09 -7.65 0.35
C SER A 63 -10.97 -7.23 1.29
N GLU A 64 -9.83 -7.93 1.29
CA GLU A 64 -8.65 -7.61 2.10
C GLU A 64 -7.67 -6.68 1.37
N ILE A 65 -7.87 -6.46 0.06
CA ILE A 65 -7.01 -5.60 -0.74
C ILE A 65 -7.47 -4.15 -0.63
N VAL A 66 -6.56 -3.27 -0.22
CA VAL A 66 -6.74 -1.81 -0.26
C VAL A 66 -5.64 -1.22 -1.14
N PHE A 67 -6.02 -0.49 -2.18
CA PHE A 67 -5.05 0.23 -3.01
C PHE A 67 -4.62 1.52 -2.32
N VAL A 68 -3.30 1.67 -2.13
CA VAL A 68 -2.63 2.86 -1.60
C VAL A 68 -1.54 3.30 -2.59
N ARG A 69 -0.93 4.47 -2.36
CA ARG A 69 0.06 5.02 -3.30
C ARG A 69 1.41 4.28 -3.30
N GLY A 70 1.73 3.53 -2.26
CA GLY A 70 2.98 2.76 -2.16
C GLY A 70 3.21 2.17 -0.78
N GLY A 71 4.40 1.56 -0.60
CA GLY A 71 4.77 0.84 0.62
C GLY A 71 4.71 1.71 1.89
N THR A 72 5.25 2.93 1.84
CA THR A 72 5.20 3.85 2.99
C THR A 72 3.77 4.11 3.46
N GLU A 73 2.83 4.37 2.55
CA GLU A 73 1.43 4.58 2.92
C GLU A 73 0.78 3.30 3.47
N ALA A 74 1.10 2.13 2.90
CA ALA A 74 0.61 0.84 3.39
C ALA A 74 1.06 0.56 4.85
N ASP A 75 2.35 0.73 5.13
CA ASP A 75 2.93 0.54 6.46
C ASP A 75 2.30 1.49 7.48
N ASN A 76 2.15 2.75 7.10
CA ASN A 76 1.57 3.78 7.96
C ASN A 76 0.08 3.49 8.22
N LEU A 77 -0.68 3.09 7.19
CA LEU A 77 -2.08 2.71 7.33
C LEU A 77 -2.25 1.55 8.32
N ALA A 78 -1.40 0.53 8.25
CA ALA A 78 -1.44 -0.61 9.16
C ALA A 78 -1.12 -0.18 10.60
N VAL A 79 0.00 0.52 10.82
CA VAL A 79 0.48 0.90 12.15
C VAL A 79 -0.47 1.89 12.83
N PHE A 80 -0.82 2.99 12.15
CA PHE A 80 -1.72 3.99 12.71
C PHE A 80 -3.16 3.46 12.85
N GLY A 81 -3.60 2.59 11.95
CA GLY A 81 -4.92 1.96 12.05
C GLY A 81 -5.06 1.14 13.34
N VAL A 82 -4.10 0.27 13.63
CA VAL A 82 -4.10 -0.55 14.86
C VAL A 82 -3.95 0.31 16.10
N ALA A 83 -2.99 1.25 16.12
CA ALA A 83 -2.80 2.14 17.26
C ALA A 83 -4.02 3.02 17.53
N GLY A 84 -4.64 3.56 16.48
CA GLY A 84 -5.87 4.34 16.55
C GLY A 84 -7.03 3.54 17.14
N ARG A 85 -7.16 2.26 16.76
CA ARG A 85 -8.17 1.37 17.35
C ARG A 85 -7.94 1.16 18.85
N VAL A 86 -6.71 0.88 19.28
CA VAL A 86 -6.36 0.72 20.70
C VAL A 86 -6.68 1.99 21.49
N ARG A 87 -6.38 3.16 20.93
CA ARG A 87 -6.72 4.45 21.54
C ARG A 87 -8.23 4.67 21.64
N ALA A 88 -8.99 4.30 20.61
CA ALA A 88 -10.44 4.38 20.64
C ALA A 88 -11.08 3.49 21.73
N GLU A 89 -10.36 2.47 22.20
CA GLU A 89 -10.74 1.63 23.35
C GLU A 89 -10.29 2.22 24.70
N GLY A 90 -9.73 3.43 24.72
CA GLY A 90 -9.26 4.11 25.94
C GLY A 90 -7.92 3.60 26.47
N ARG A 91 -7.14 2.91 25.62
CA ARG A 91 -5.84 2.33 26.00
C ARG A 91 -4.69 3.03 25.31
N ALA A 92 -3.52 3.03 25.95
CA ALA A 92 -2.28 3.41 25.33
C ALA A 92 -1.77 2.30 24.37
N PRO A 93 -1.31 2.63 23.15
CA PRO A 93 -0.71 1.66 22.24
C PRO A 93 0.60 1.08 22.80
N ALA A 94 0.83 -0.21 22.59
CA ALA A 94 2.11 -0.86 22.82
C ALA A 94 2.52 -1.59 21.54
N LEU A 95 3.63 -1.18 20.94
CA LEU A 95 4.09 -1.61 19.63
C LEU A 95 5.47 -2.25 19.75
N ALA A 96 5.62 -3.44 19.19
CA ALA A 96 6.89 -4.15 19.09
C ALA A 96 7.19 -4.41 17.62
N VAL A 97 8.39 -4.04 17.17
CA VAL A 97 8.85 -4.19 15.78
C VAL A 97 10.28 -4.73 15.77
N SER A 98 10.75 -5.30 14.66
CA SER A 98 12.16 -5.71 14.56
C SER A 98 13.08 -4.48 14.43
N ALA A 99 14.35 -4.63 14.82
CA ALA A 99 15.34 -3.57 14.70
C ALA A 99 15.77 -3.30 13.25
N ILE A 100 15.39 -4.17 12.31
CA ILE A 100 15.77 -4.11 10.89
C ILE A 100 14.62 -3.73 9.95
N GLU A 101 13.48 -3.31 10.51
CA GLU A 101 12.35 -2.83 9.72
C GLU A 101 12.72 -1.63 8.84
N HIS A 102 11.96 -1.44 7.75
CA HIS A 102 12.05 -0.24 6.94
C HIS A 102 11.70 1.01 7.77
N PRO A 103 12.30 2.20 7.50
CA PRO A 103 11.98 3.43 8.23
C PRO A 103 10.48 3.78 8.25
N ALA A 104 9.73 3.41 7.21
CA ALA A 104 8.28 3.63 7.17
C ALA A 104 7.51 2.94 8.30
N VAL A 105 8.00 1.80 8.80
CA VAL A 105 7.43 1.07 9.93
C VAL A 105 7.97 1.63 11.25
N LEU A 106 9.29 1.77 11.38
CA LEU A 106 9.95 2.24 12.61
C LEU A 106 9.44 3.61 13.05
N GLU A 107 9.40 4.57 12.13
CA GLU A 107 8.98 5.94 12.44
C GLU A 107 7.48 6.02 12.68
N ALA A 108 6.67 5.27 11.92
CA ALA A 108 5.24 5.19 12.17
C ALA A 108 4.94 4.58 13.54
N ALA A 109 5.64 3.52 13.95
CA ALA A 109 5.44 2.86 15.23
C ALA A 109 5.83 3.75 16.41
N ARG A 110 6.99 4.43 16.30
CA ARG A 110 7.41 5.44 17.27
C ARG A 110 6.38 6.57 17.40
N ALA A 111 5.92 7.10 16.28
CA ALA A 111 4.93 8.18 16.26
C ALA A 111 3.58 7.75 16.82
N ALA A 112 3.11 6.54 16.49
CA ALA A 112 1.83 6.00 16.93
C ALA A 112 1.79 5.72 18.44
N ALA A 113 2.91 5.26 19.01
CA ALA A 113 3.07 5.10 20.45
C ALA A 113 2.90 6.42 21.20
N GLY A 114 3.44 7.52 20.65
CA GLY A 114 3.38 8.84 21.29
C GLY A 114 4.09 8.84 22.66
N GLU A 115 3.75 9.81 23.51
CA GLU A 115 4.35 9.94 24.85
C GLU A 115 3.75 8.97 25.87
N ASP A 116 2.51 8.53 25.65
CA ASP A 116 1.74 7.71 26.59
C ASP A 116 1.80 6.21 26.29
N GLY A 117 2.22 5.84 25.08
CA GLY A 117 2.37 4.45 24.64
C GLY A 117 3.79 3.89 24.81
N ALA A 118 3.94 2.61 24.45
CA ALA A 118 5.21 1.91 24.47
C ALA A 118 5.67 1.54 23.05
N PHE A 119 6.95 1.73 22.78
CA PHE A 119 7.61 1.33 21.54
C PHE A 119 8.86 0.53 21.88
N LEU A 120 8.95 -0.70 21.36
CA LEU A 120 10.08 -1.61 21.56
C LEU A 120 10.61 -2.09 20.21
N THR A 121 11.93 -2.03 20.04
CA THR A 121 12.63 -2.73 18.96
C THR A 121 13.18 -4.06 19.48
N ILE A 122 12.90 -5.13 18.75
CA ILE A 122 13.37 -6.50 19.03
C ILE A 122 14.56 -6.79 18.09
N PRO A 123 15.68 -7.34 18.60
CA PRO A 123 16.84 -7.69 17.78
C PRO A 123 16.54 -8.66 16.65
#